data_AF-A0A517NWA4-F1
#
_entry.id   AF-A0A517NWA4-F1
#
_cell.length_a   1.000
_cell.length_b   1.000
_cell.length_c   1.000
_cell.angle_alpha   90.00
_cell.angle_beta   90.00
_cell.angle_gamma   90.00
#
_symmetry.space_group_name_H-M   'P 1'
#
loop_
_entity.id
_entity.type
_entity.pdbx_description
1 polymer ?
#
loop_
_entity_poly.entity_id
_entity_poly.type
_entity_poly.pdbx_seq_one_letter_code
_entity_poly.pdbx_strand_id
1 'polypeptide(L)'
;MLTYRSFISLLILVVGAAIVSVPRSVSAQLRNKAGRAKAQQGAPRTFAVDPGWDESRFPEHAVCYQSPQAIAAIYAKTKGAKPLKSYDKPTDGSLRIVGTGHSFMSPGYGTLPKIVAAAGYDQPRPVTHVGGGMTGSARYKWEQENGIFQFNRKPKPLLLATIANAQWDAMMWGPYYNDRAEYYSCWTDFCLKYNPDMVFYLSDAWPQLGQLPRRPTSESELTVELVQRLAKEKRAMFLESFTQLNRSYEDRVYVLPTSQAMVLAVEYYHQGKLPGVQGIHKAVGGKERSLWRDQLGHLGRGIEALEGYVFYAALYRRSPELIDKNIFGLTDDSYPSVELDKAFRKIAWEAVLSDPLARITDSDGDRIAD
;
A
#
# COMPACT_ATOMS: atom_id res chain seq x y z
N MET A 1 47.82 -46.96 3.57
CA MET A 1 48.57 -47.36 4.79
C MET A 1 49.62 -46.27 5.05
N LEU A 2 49.86 -45.91 6.31
CA LEU A 2 50.69 -44.80 6.83
C LEU A 2 50.07 -43.39 6.82
N THR A 3 49.30 -43.18 7.89
CA THR A 3 49.27 -41.99 8.75
C THR A 3 50.66 -41.46 9.12
N TYR A 4 50.84 -40.15 9.28
CA TYR A 4 51.56 -39.61 10.45
C TYR A 4 51.13 -38.17 10.79
N ARG A 5 50.96 -37.96 12.09
CA ARG A 5 50.56 -36.73 12.77
C ARG A 5 51.81 -35.92 13.16
N SER A 6 51.58 -34.62 13.38
CA SER A 6 52.11 -33.81 14.50
C SER A 6 53.19 -32.75 14.27
N PHE A 7 52.76 -31.52 14.56
CA PHE A 7 53.32 -30.50 15.46
C PHE A 7 54.53 -29.61 15.07
N ILE A 8 54.17 -28.31 14.91
CA ILE A 8 54.70 -27.08 15.53
C ILE A 8 56.20 -26.78 15.38
N SER A 9 56.51 -25.66 14.70
CA SER A 9 57.24 -24.54 15.33
C SER A 9 57.08 -23.20 14.60
N LEU A 10 56.77 -22.22 15.45
CA LEU A 10 56.71 -20.78 15.36
C LEU A 10 57.77 -20.11 14.45
N LEU A 11 57.34 -19.24 13.53
CA LEU A 11 58.15 -18.08 13.13
C LEU A 11 57.22 -16.85 13.05
N ILE A 12 57.39 -15.97 14.03
CA ILE A 12 56.81 -14.63 14.08
C ILE A 12 57.62 -13.76 13.11
N LEU A 13 56.96 -13.25 12.06
CA LEU A 13 57.46 -12.06 11.35
C LEU A 13 56.35 -11.00 11.39
N VAL A 14 56.63 -9.95 12.14
CA VAL A 14 55.83 -8.74 12.26
C VAL A 14 55.99 -7.92 10.98
N VAL A 15 54.90 -7.75 10.22
CA VAL A 15 54.77 -6.68 9.22
C VAL A 15 53.48 -5.93 9.52
N GLY A 16 53.62 -4.70 10.01
CA GLY A 16 52.53 -3.83 10.41
C GLY A 16 51.64 -3.46 9.23
N ALA A 17 50.43 -4.02 9.20
CA ALA A 17 49.34 -3.50 8.39
C ALA A 17 48.73 -2.30 9.14
N ALA A 18 49.00 -1.10 8.64
CA ALA A 18 48.26 0.09 9.04
C ALA A 18 46.79 -0.08 8.62
N ILE A 19 45.95 -0.51 9.56
CA ILE A 19 44.49 -0.42 9.43
C ILE A 19 44.15 1.05 9.46
N VAL A 20 44.00 1.67 8.29
CA VAL A 20 43.42 3.01 8.17
C VAL A 20 41.95 2.88 8.58
N SER A 21 41.67 3.16 9.85
CA SER A 21 40.32 3.26 10.36
C SER A 21 39.64 4.44 9.68
N VAL A 22 38.68 4.16 8.80
CA VAL A 22 37.81 5.21 8.25
C VAL A 22 37.06 5.83 9.44
N PRO A 23 37.18 7.15 9.69
CA PRO A 23 36.47 7.80 10.80
C PRO A 23 34.97 7.51 10.72
N ARG A 24 34.31 7.26 11.85
CA ARG A 24 32.86 7.03 11.92
C ARG A 24 32.05 8.15 11.21
N SER A 25 32.57 9.38 11.17
CA SER A 25 31.99 10.51 10.45
C SER A 25 31.98 10.33 8.92
N VAL A 26 33.04 9.77 8.35
CA VAL A 26 33.15 9.50 6.90
C VAL A 26 32.27 8.31 6.50
N SER A 27 32.19 7.28 7.33
CA SER A 27 31.25 6.16 7.12
C SER A 27 29.78 6.58 7.23
N ALA A 28 29.45 7.51 8.14
CA ALA A 28 28.12 8.10 8.24
C ALA A 28 27.79 9.01 7.04
N GLN A 29 28.75 9.81 6.56
CA GLN A 29 28.60 10.62 5.35
C GLN A 29 28.44 9.77 4.08
N LEU A 30 29.14 8.65 3.96
CA LEU A 30 28.99 7.71 2.84
C LEU A 30 27.66 6.95 2.88
N ARG A 31 27.19 6.54 4.07
CA ARG A 31 25.83 5.99 4.24
C ARG A 31 24.75 7.04 3.95
N ASN A 32 24.96 8.30 4.35
CA ASN A 32 24.06 9.40 4.03
C ASN A 32 24.08 9.78 2.54
N LYS A 33 25.23 9.70 1.87
CA LYS A 33 25.33 9.89 0.40
C LYS A 33 24.69 8.73 -0.36
N ALA A 34 24.88 7.48 0.05
CA ALA A 34 24.22 6.33 -0.55
C ALA A 34 22.70 6.33 -0.30
N GLY A 35 22.26 6.75 0.88
CA GLY A 35 20.85 6.98 1.21
C GLY A 35 20.23 8.13 0.41
N ARG A 36 20.96 9.24 0.21
CA ARG A 36 20.54 10.35 -0.65
C ARG A 36 20.53 9.99 -2.14
N ALA A 37 21.49 9.20 -2.62
CA ALA A 37 21.52 8.72 -4.00
C ALA A 37 20.36 7.76 -4.29
N LYS A 38 20.01 6.86 -3.35
CA LYS A 38 18.78 6.05 -3.43
C LYS A 38 17.50 6.88 -3.32
N ALA A 39 17.49 7.96 -2.55
CA ALA A 39 16.34 8.86 -2.45
C ALA A 39 16.13 9.74 -3.70
N GLN A 40 17.14 9.85 -4.56
CA GLN A 40 17.06 10.56 -5.85
C GLN A 40 16.63 9.65 -7.01
N GLN A 41 16.82 8.33 -6.90
CA GLN A 41 16.30 7.37 -7.88
C GLN A 41 14.87 6.97 -7.49
N GLY A 42 13.93 7.18 -8.42
CA GLY A 42 12.54 6.74 -8.26
C GLY A 42 12.43 5.22 -8.04
N ALA A 43 11.25 4.75 -7.62
CA ALA A 43 10.99 3.32 -7.52
C ALA A 43 11.15 2.64 -8.91
N PRO A 44 11.77 1.45 -9.01
CA PRO A 44 11.90 0.73 -10.27
C PRO A 44 10.53 0.52 -10.92
N ARG A 45 10.38 1.00 -12.16
CA ARG A 45 9.14 0.93 -12.93
C ARG A 45 9.14 -0.23 -13.91
N THR A 46 10.30 -0.57 -14.46
CA THR A 46 10.51 -1.75 -15.30
C THR A 46 11.11 -2.86 -14.46
N PHE A 47 10.64 -4.08 -14.70
CA PHE A 47 11.13 -5.27 -14.02
C PHE A 47 10.90 -6.50 -14.87
N ALA A 48 11.78 -7.49 -14.72
CA ALA A 48 11.57 -8.79 -15.33
C ALA A 48 10.35 -9.46 -14.67
N VAL A 49 9.41 -9.88 -15.50
CA VAL A 49 8.31 -10.77 -15.13
C VAL A 49 8.73 -12.16 -15.59
N ASP A 50 8.54 -13.16 -14.73
CA ASP A 50 8.86 -14.54 -15.08
C ASP A 50 7.89 -15.01 -16.19
N PRO A 51 8.37 -15.61 -17.29
CA PRO A 51 7.51 -16.11 -18.38
C PRO A 51 6.44 -17.10 -17.92
N GLY A 52 6.61 -17.74 -16.76
CA GLY A 52 5.58 -18.61 -16.18
C GLY A 52 4.26 -17.91 -15.84
N TRP A 53 4.19 -16.57 -15.88
CA TRP A 53 2.92 -15.83 -15.83
C TRP A 53 2.10 -15.93 -17.13
N ASP A 54 2.75 -16.23 -18.25
CA ASP A 54 2.10 -16.38 -19.55
C ASP A 54 1.76 -17.87 -19.85
N GLU A 55 2.11 -18.77 -18.93
CA GLU A 55 1.77 -20.19 -19.00
C GLU A 55 0.34 -20.45 -18.52
N SER A 56 -0.30 -21.50 -19.04
CA SER A 56 -1.65 -21.89 -18.64
C SER A 56 -1.78 -22.28 -17.16
N ARG A 57 -0.66 -22.56 -16.48
CA ARG A 57 -0.61 -23.00 -15.09
C ARG A 57 0.72 -22.62 -14.43
N PHE A 58 0.67 -22.31 -13.14
CA PHE A 58 1.87 -22.15 -12.31
C PHE A 58 2.55 -23.51 -12.04
N PRO A 59 3.82 -23.52 -11.60
CA PRO A 59 4.51 -24.76 -11.24
C PRO A 59 3.68 -25.65 -10.29
N GLU A 60 3.73 -26.97 -10.48
CA GLU A 60 2.91 -27.94 -9.73
C GLU A 60 3.03 -27.86 -8.21
N HIS A 61 4.15 -27.34 -7.71
CA HIS A 61 4.39 -27.16 -6.28
C HIS A 61 3.82 -25.84 -5.70
N ALA A 62 3.14 -25.03 -6.51
CA ALA A 62 2.53 -23.78 -6.05
C ALA A 62 1.54 -24.06 -4.92
N VAL A 63 1.62 -23.26 -3.86
CA VAL A 63 0.83 -23.47 -2.64
C VAL A 63 -0.68 -23.31 -2.88
N CYS A 64 -1.11 -22.50 -3.85
CA CYS A 64 -2.53 -22.29 -4.16
C CYS A 64 -3.27 -23.57 -4.61
N TYR A 65 -2.55 -24.60 -5.06
CA TYR A 65 -3.12 -25.90 -5.44
C TYR A 65 -3.33 -26.85 -4.25
N GLN A 66 -2.84 -26.51 -3.07
CA GLN A 66 -2.92 -27.36 -1.88
C GLN A 66 -4.27 -27.22 -1.16
N SER A 67 -4.59 -28.19 -0.29
CA SER A 67 -5.76 -28.10 0.60
C SER A 67 -5.57 -27.02 1.68
N PRO A 68 -6.64 -26.42 2.23
CA PRO A 68 -6.53 -25.42 3.30
C PRO A 68 -5.62 -25.84 4.46
N GLN A 69 -5.75 -27.09 4.93
CA GLN A 69 -4.95 -27.63 6.04
C GLN A 69 -3.47 -27.76 5.66
N ALA A 70 -3.17 -28.17 4.44
CA ALA A 70 -1.80 -28.23 3.94
C ALA A 70 -1.17 -26.83 3.81
N ILE A 71 -1.92 -25.85 3.31
CA ILE A 71 -1.47 -24.45 3.23
C ILE A 71 -1.16 -23.92 4.65
N ALA A 72 -2.04 -24.15 5.61
CA ALA A 72 -1.84 -23.76 7.01
C ALA A 72 -0.60 -24.43 7.62
N ALA A 73 -0.38 -25.72 7.36
CA ALA A 73 0.79 -26.45 7.83
C ALA A 73 2.11 -25.94 7.21
N ILE A 74 2.10 -25.53 5.93
CA ILE A 74 3.25 -24.87 5.29
C ILE A 74 3.52 -23.51 5.94
N TYR A 75 2.47 -22.72 6.17
CA TYR A 75 2.61 -21.42 6.83
C TYR A 75 3.20 -21.56 8.23
N ALA A 76 2.72 -22.50 9.05
CA ALA A 76 3.21 -22.74 10.41
C ALA A 76 4.72 -23.06 10.48
N LYS A 77 5.29 -23.62 9.40
CA LYS A 77 6.73 -23.91 9.29
C LYS A 77 7.56 -22.72 8.81
N THR A 78 6.93 -21.64 8.37
CA THR A 78 7.62 -20.43 7.91
C THR A 78 8.27 -19.72 9.09
N LYS A 79 9.52 -19.27 8.92
CA LYS A 79 10.23 -18.51 9.96
C LYS A 79 9.45 -17.25 10.34
N GLY A 80 9.09 -17.14 11.62
CA GLY A 80 8.35 -15.99 12.17
C GLY A 80 6.84 -16.05 11.89
N ALA A 81 6.31 -17.22 11.51
CA ALA A 81 4.87 -17.44 11.41
C ALA A 81 4.20 -17.14 12.75
N LYS A 82 3.04 -16.48 12.67
CA LYS A 82 2.15 -16.25 13.80
C LYS A 82 0.97 -17.21 13.70
N PRO A 83 0.17 -17.40 14.76
CA PRO A 83 -1.09 -18.10 14.61
C PRO A 83 -1.93 -17.46 13.50
N LEU A 84 -2.59 -18.30 12.70
CA LEU A 84 -3.56 -17.83 11.72
C LEU A 84 -4.64 -17.05 12.44
N LYS A 85 -4.95 -15.88 11.90
CA LYS A 85 -6.04 -15.05 12.41
C LYS A 85 -7.34 -15.51 11.78
N SER A 86 -8.35 -15.59 12.62
CA SER A 86 -9.74 -15.78 12.25
C SER A 86 -10.56 -14.82 13.09
N TYR A 87 -11.66 -14.34 12.53
CA TYR A 87 -12.60 -13.46 13.19
C TYR A 87 -14.00 -14.01 12.95
N ASP A 88 -14.82 -14.05 14.01
CA ASP A 88 -16.25 -14.30 13.86
C ASP A 88 -16.87 -13.25 12.93
N LYS A 89 -17.97 -13.59 12.26
CA LYS A 89 -18.68 -12.64 11.40
C LYS A 89 -19.15 -11.47 12.26
N PRO A 90 -18.69 -10.23 12.01
CA PRO A 90 -19.14 -9.09 12.81
C PRO A 90 -20.64 -8.84 12.62
N THR A 91 -21.33 -8.46 13.69
CA THR A 91 -22.78 -8.20 13.69
C THR A 91 -23.14 -6.73 13.53
N ASP A 92 -22.16 -5.84 13.62
CA ASP A 92 -22.31 -4.40 13.57
C ASP A 92 -22.05 -3.81 12.17
N GLY A 93 -21.70 -4.64 11.19
CA GLY A 93 -21.31 -4.22 9.85
C GLY A 93 -19.80 -4.02 9.64
N SER A 94 -18.97 -4.29 10.65
CA SER A 94 -17.51 -4.32 10.49
C SER A 94 -17.07 -5.37 9.46
N LEU A 95 -15.97 -5.10 8.77
CA LEU A 95 -15.45 -5.96 7.71
C LEU A 95 -14.21 -6.76 8.14
N ARG A 96 -14.12 -8.03 7.77
CA ARG A 96 -12.89 -8.83 7.86
C ARG A 96 -12.07 -8.62 6.60
N ILE A 97 -10.94 -7.92 6.74
CA ILE A 97 -10.16 -7.44 5.60
C ILE A 97 -8.81 -8.15 5.51
N VAL A 98 -8.51 -8.69 4.33
CA VAL A 98 -7.15 -9.08 3.92
C VAL A 98 -6.57 -8.07 2.94
N GLY A 99 -5.25 -8.02 2.78
CA GLY A 99 -4.71 -7.20 1.71
C GLY A 99 -3.21 -7.30 1.49
N THR A 100 -2.80 -6.83 0.32
CA THR A 100 -1.39 -6.58 -0.01
C THR A 100 -1.17 -5.10 -0.24
N GLY A 101 0.07 -4.71 -0.47
CA GLY A 101 0.39 -3.34 -0.80
C GLY A 101 1.79 -2.96 -0.38
N HIS A 102 2.16 -1.76 -0.79
CA HIS A 102 3.44 -1.16 -0.49
C HIS A 102 3.31 0.01 0.50
N SER A 103 4.39 0.76 0.69
CA SER A 103 4.45 1.91 1.59
C SER A 103 3.38 2.98 1.32
N PHE A 104 2.73 2.97 0.15
CA PHE A 104 1.68 3.91 -0.18
C PHE A 104 0.33 3.49 0.41
N MET A 105 0.07 2.19 0.62
CA MET A 105 -1.15 1.70 1.27
C MET A 105 -1.04 1.67 2.80
N SER A 106 0.18 1.77 3.33
CA SER A 106 0.46 1.61 4.75
C SER A 106 -0.25 2.64 5.64
N PRO A 107 -0.35 3.93 5.24
CA PRO A 107 -1.12 4.92 6.01
C PRO A 107 -2.59 4.52 6.14
N GLY A 108 -3.27 4.20 5.05
CA GLY A 108 -4.67 3.76 5.03
C GLY A 108 -4.92 2.52 5.90
N TYR A 109 -4.09 1.48 5.78
CA TYR A 109 -4.18 0.31 6.67
C TYR A 109 -3.96 0.66 8.15
N GLY A 110 -3.11 1.64 8.44
CA GLY A 110 -2.77 2.05 9.81
C GLY A 110 -3.83 2.91 10.48
N THR A 111 -4.56 3.72 9.71
CA THR A 111 -5.56 4.66 10.22
C THR A 111 -6.98 4.09 10.18
N LEU A 112 -7.30 3.24 9.21
CA LEU A 112 -8.65 2.67 9.01
C LEU A 112 -9.26 2.07 10.29
N PRO A 113 -8.59 1.20 11.08
CA PRO A 113 -9.21 0.61 12.26
C PRO A 113 -9.65 1.65 13.32
N LYS A 114 -8.90 2.75 13.45
CA LYS A 114 -9.25 3.83 14.39
C LYS A 114 -10.44 4.63 13.89
N ILE A 115 -10.47 4.90 12.58
CA ILE A 115 -11.56 5.64 11.94
C ILE A 115 -12.87 4.86 12.06
N VAL A 116 -12.84 3.58 11.73
CA VAL A 116 -14.00 2.69 11.83
C VAL A 116 -14.48 2.55 13.28
N ALA A 117 -13.56 2.40 14.24
CA ALA A 117 -13.91 2.40 15.67
C ALA A 117 -14.55 3.72 16.12
N ALA A 118 -14.07 4.85 15.61
CA ALA A 118 -14.67 6.13 15.91
C ALA A 118 -16.11 6.23 15.37
N ALA A 119 -16.38 5.66 14.19
CA ALA A 119 -17.70 5.55 13.57
C ALA A 119 -18.66 4.58 14.29
N GLY A 120 -18.21 3.86 15.32
CA GLY A 120 -19.06 3.03 16.18
C GLY A 120 -19.00 1.52 15.91
N TYR A 121 -18.03 1.07 15.12
CA TYR A 121 -17.85 -0.33 14.70
C TYR A 121 -16.65 -0.99 15.41
N ASP A 122 -16.75 -2.25 15.82
CA ASP A 122 -15.65 -3.05 16.36
C ASP A 122 -14.82 -3.71 15.25
N GLN A 123 -14.08 -2.88 14.51
CA GLN A 123 -13.28 -3.30 13.35
C GLN A 123 -12.17 -4.29 13.72
N PRO A 124 -12.22 -5.55 13.22
CA PRO A 124 -11.09 -6.45 13.33
C PRO A 124 -9.87 -5.88 12.62
N ARG A 125 -8.67 -6.10 13.17
CA ARG A 125 -7.43 -5.63 12.51
C ARG A 125 -7.26 -6.32 11.15
N PRO A 126 -7.03 -5.58 10.05
CA PRO A 126 -6.73 -6.17 8.76
C PRO A 126 -5.54 -7.13 8.81
N VAL A 127 -5.59 -8.20 8.02
CA VAL A 127 -4.46 -9.12 7.84
C VAL A 127 -3.77 -8.82 6.53
N THR A 128 -2.61 -8.18 6.65
CA THR A 128 -1.90 -7.65 5.49
C THR A 128 -0.57 -8.34 5.29
N HIS A 129 -0.23 -8.64 4.03
CA HIS A 129 1.13 -9.00 3.63
C HIS A 129 1.71 -7.88 2.78
N VAL A 130 2.41 -6.95 3.43
CA VAL A 130 2.96 -5.74 2.81
C VAL A 130 4.46 -5.82 2.56
N GLY A 131 4.99 -4.90 1.75
CA GLY A 131 6.41 -4.77 1.45
C GLY A 131 6.79 -3.34 1.05
N GLY A 132 8.07 -3.07 0.80
CA GLY A 132 8.51 -1.78 0.24
C GLY A 132 8.57 -1.83 -1.28
N GLY A 133 8.02 -0.81 -1.96
CA GLY A 133 8.00 -0.75 -3.43
C GLY A 133 7.42 -2.02 -4.06
N MET A 134 8.09 -2.56 -5.07
CA MET A 134 7.65 -3.77 -5.80
C MET A 134 7.41 -4.98 -4.90
N THR A 135 8.13 -5.10 -3.76
CA THR A 135 7.97 -6.25 -2.86
C THR A 135 6.61 -6.30 -2.16
N GLY A 136 5.81 -5.24 -2.28
CA GLY A 136 4.44 -5.15 -1.81
C GLY A 136 3.38 -5.34 -2.89
N SER A 137 3.74 -5.46 -4.17
CA SER A 137 2.77 -5.57 -5.27
C SER A 137 1.99 -6.89 -5.24
N ALA A 138 0.81 -6.90 -5.86
CA ALA A 138 -0.05 -8.08 -5.95
C ALA A 138 0.71 -9.28 -6.57
N ARG A 139 1.44 -9.05 -7.67
CA ARG A 139 2.30 -10.05 -8.32
C ARG A 139 3.35 -10.61 -7.38
N TYR A 140 4.18 -9.74 -6.79
CA TYR A 140 5.30 -10.17 -5.97
C TYR A 140 4.83 -10.99 -4.76
N LYS A 141 3.72 -10.55 -4.14
CA LYS A 141 3.13 -11.29 -3.01
C LYS A 141 2.54 -12.62 -3.46
N TRP A 142 1.89 -12.70 -4.62
CA TRP A 142 1.41 -13.97 -5.16
C TRP A 142 2.55 -14.97 -5.34
N GLU A 143 3.65 -14.55 -5.96
CA GLU A 143 4.82 -15.41 -6.18
C GLU A 143 5.44 -15.88 -4.86
N GLN A 144 5.55 -14.97 -3.88
CA GLN A 144 6.10 -15.25 -2.55
C GLN A 144 5.24 -16.20 -1.75
N GLU A 145 3.92 -16.01 -1.79
CA GLU A 145 2.96 -16.87 -1.09
C GLU A 145 2.97 -18.29 -1.66
N ASN A 146 3.04 -18.39 -2.99
CA ASN A 146 3.07 -19.67 -3.69
C ASN A 146 4.43 -20.36 -3.68
N GLY A 147 5.52 -19.63 -3.40
CA GLY A 147 6.87 -20.18 -3.47
C GLY A 147 7.27 -20.56 -4.90
N ILE A 148 6.92 -19.73 -5.88
CA ILE A 148 7.21 -19.94 -7.31
C ILE A 148 8.22 -18.91 -7.84
N PHE A 149 8.79 -19.19 -9.02
CA PHE A 149 9.76 -18.31 -9.71
C PHE A 149 10.96 -17.94 -8.82
N GLN A 150 11.18 -16.66 -8.54
CA GLN A 150 12.25 -16.21 -7.64
C GLN A 150 12.13 -16.77 -6.20
N PHE A 151 10.96 -17.30 -5.82
CA PHE A 151 10.70 -17.96 -4.54
C PHE A 151 10.60 -19.48 -4.65
N ASN A 152 11.04 -20.09 -5.75
CA ASN A 152 10.91 -21.53 -6.03
C ASN A 152 11.13 -22.40 -4.77
N ARG A 153 10.08 -23.14 -4.38
CA ARG A 153 10.00 -24.04 -3.22
C ARG A 153 10.29 -23.38 -1.85
N LYS A 154 10.17 -22.06 -1.75
CA LYS A 154 10.36 -21.27 -0.52
C LYS A 154 9.14 -20.38 -0.25
N PRO A 155 7.93 -20.96 -0.14
CA PRO A 155 6.71 -20.19 0.05
C PRO A 155 6.68 -19.47 1.40
N LYS A 156 5.93 -18.37 1.45
CA LYS A 156 5.51 -17.69 2.68
C LYS A 156 4.00 -17.42 2.63
N PRO A 157 3.15 -18.46 2.79
CA PRO A 157 1.74 -18.39 2.44
C PRO A 157 0.89 -17.78 3.57
N LEU A 158 1.17 -16.54 3.98
CA LEU A 158 0.41 -15.86 5.03
C LEU A 158 -1.06 -15.66 4.61
N LEU A 159 -1.30 -14.99 3.49
CA LEU A 159 -2.64 -14.68 3.02
C LEU A 159 -3.34 -15.91 2.44
N LEU A 160 -2.64 -16.77 1.70
CA LEU A 160 -3.23 -18.01 1.19
C LEU A 160 -3.74 -18.89 2.34
N ALA A 161 -2.95 -19.03 3.42
CA ALA A 161 -3.39 -19.78 4.61
C ALA A 161 -4.57 -19.10 5.30
N THR A 162 -4.53 -17.76 5.41
CA THR A 162 -5.57 -16.96 6.05
C THR A 162 -6.90 -17.04 5.30
N ILE A 163 -6.89 -16.88 3.98
CA ILE A 163 -8.07 -16.87 3.11
C ILE A 163 -8.70 -18.26 3.02
N ALA A 164 -7.90 -19.32 2.95
CA ALA A 164 -8.40 -20.68 2.79
C ALA A 164 -8.96 -21.31 4.08
N ASN A 165 -8.62 -20.77 5.25
CA ASN A 165 -8.97 -21.36 6.55
C ASN A 165 -9.88 -20.49 7.43
N ALA A 166 -10.31 -19.32 6.95
CA ALA A 166 -11.23 -18.43 7.65
C ALA A 166 -12.08 -17.64 6.66
N GLN A 167 -13.12 -16.99 7.16
CA GLN A 167 -14.04 -16.20 6.35
C GLN A 167 -13.65 -14.72 6.33
N TRP A 168 -13.77 -14.08 5.18
CA TRP A 168 -13.28 -12.72 4.91
C TRP A 168 -14.22 -11.99 3.96
N ASP A 169 -14.40 -10.69 4.17
CA ASP A 169 -15.42 -9.89 3.48
C ASP A 169 -14.82 -9.04 2.34
N ALA A 170 -13.57 -8.61 2.49
CA ALA A 170 -12.90 -7.80 1.48
C ALA A 170 -11.41 -8.10 1.34
N MET A 171 -10.91 -7.94 0.12
CA MET A 171 -9.47 -7.86 -0.16
C MET A 171 -9.10 -6.50 -0.75
N MET A 172 -8.03 -5.89 -0.23
CA MET A 172 -7.49 -4.62 -0.73
C MET A 172 -6.10 -4.79 -1.35
N TRP A 173 -5.82 -4.04 -2.42
CA TRP A 173 -4.52 -4.00 -3.07
C TRP A 173 -4.01 -2.58 -3.31
N GLY A 174 -2.68 -2.43 -3.20
CA GLY A 174 -1.96 -1.26 -3.69
C GLY A 174 -1.39 -1.54 -5.09
N PRO A 175 -1.64 -0.66 -6.08
CA PRO A 175 -1.21 -0.88 -7.44
C PRO A 175 0.28 -0.61 -7.59
N TYR A 176 0.97 -1.41 -8.39
CA TYR A 176 2.35 -1.17 -8.77
C TYR A 176 2.48 -0.91 -10.28
N TYR A 177 3.63 -0.38 -10.67
CA TYR A 177 3.93 -0.08 -12.07
C TYR A 177 3.81 -1.33 -12.95
N ASN A 178 3.23 -1.18 -14.15
CA ASN A 178 3.07 -2.26 -15.14
C ASN A 178 2.35 -3.51 -14.60
N ASP A 179 1.44 -3.33 -13.65
CA ASP A 179 0.56 -4.42 -13.24
C ASP A 179 -0.39 -4.81 -14.36
N ARG A 180 -0.66 -6.11 -14.45
CA ARG A 180 -1.60 -6.72 -15.39
C ARG A 180 -2.82 -7.24 -14.62
N ALA A 181 -3.96 -7.41 -15.30
CA ALA A 181 -5.17 -7.95 -14.68
C ALA A 181 -4.93 -9.32 -14.03
N GLU A 182 -4.13 -10.17 -14.66
CA GLU A 182 -3.80 -11.53 -14.21
C GLU A 182 -3.22 -11.55 -12.79
N TYR A 183 -2.45 -10.51 -12.42
CA TYR A 183 -1.85 -10.41 -11.09
C TYR A 183 -2.89 -10.27 -9.99
N TYR A 184 -4.06 -9.69 -10.30
CA TYR A 184 -5.19 -9.55 -9.39
C TYR A 184 -6.19 -10.69 -9.55
N SER A 185 -6.38 -11.20 -10.77
CA SER A 185 -7.25 -12.34 -11.05
C SER A 185 -6.88 -13.57 -10.23
N CYS A 186 -5.60 -13.93 -10.15
CA CYS A 186 -5.19 -15.10 -9.36
C CYS A 186 -5.56 -14.98 -7.86
N TRP A 187 -5.43 -13.77 -7.30
CA TRP A 187 -5.90 -13.50 -5.93
C TRP A 187 -7.42 -13.60 -5.84
N THR A 188 -8.12 -13.00 -6.78
CA THR A 188 -9.58 -12.94 -6.83
C THR A 188 -10.19 -14.34 -6.92
N ASP A 189 -9.69 -15.18 -7.83
CA ASP A 189 -10.13 -16.57 -7.99
C ASP A 189 -9.90 -17.38 -6.71
N PHE A 190 -8.73 -17.22 -6.09
CA PHE A 190 -8.42 -17.92 -4.83
C PHE A 190 -9.30 -17.44 -3.68
N CYS A 191 -9.59 -16.14 -3.60
CA CYS A 191 -10.51 -15.58 -2.62
C CYS A 191 -11.92 -16.14 -2.80
N LEU A 192 -12.48 -16.05 -4.00
CA LEU A 192 -13.84 -16.49 -4.32
C LEU A 192 -14.03 -18.00 -4.15
N LYS A 193 -12.97 -18.80 -4.34
CA LYS A 193 -13.00 -20.24 -4.04
C LYS A 193 -13.37 -20.55 -2.58
N TYR A 194 -12.96 -19.71 -1.62
CA TYR A 194 -13.17 -19.94 -0.18
C TYR A 194 -14.12 -18.94 0.48
N ASN A 195 -14.35 -17.79 -0.16
CA ASN A 195 -15.13 -16.65 0.31
C ASN A 195 -15.95 -16.11 -0.87
N PRO A 196 -17.04 -16.81 -1.27
CA PRO A 196 -17.75 -16.53 -2.51
C PRO A 196 -18.44 -15.16 -2.55
N ASP A 197 -18.64 -14.51 -1.40
CA ASP A 197 -19.26 -13.18 -1.29
C ASP A 197 -18.23 -12.04 -1.15
N MET A 198 -16.94 -12.35 -1.20
CA MET A 198 -15.90 -11.34 -1.03
C MET A 198 -15.95 -10.29 -2.14
N VAL A 199 -15.72 -9.04 -1.75
CA VAL A 199 -15.53 -7.89 -2.66
C VAL A 199 -14.09 -7.42 -2.66
N PHE A 200 -13.71 -6.67 -3.69
CA PHE A 200 -12.32 -6.33 -3.97
C PHE A 200 -12.13 -4.84 -4.16
N TYR A 201 -11.08 -4.30 -3.56
CA TYR A 201 -10.76 -2.87 -3.63
C TYR A 201 -9.35 -2.65 -4.12
N LEU A 202 -9.22 -1.88 -5.20
CA LEU A 202 -7.95 -1.52 -5.79
C LEU A 202 -7.72 -0.03 -5.62
N SER A 203 -6.69 0.36 -4.87
CA SER A 203 -6.24 1.75 -4.87
C SER A 203 -5.77 2.13 -6.27
N ASP A 204 -6.07 3.35 -6.71
CA ASP A 204 -5.59 3.87 -7.98
C ASP A 204 -4.24 4.59 -7.86
N ALA A 205 -3.78 4.85 -6.63
CA ALA A 205 -2.63 5.64 -6.24
C ALA A 205 -2.61 7.07 -6.83
N TRP A 206 -1.95 8.00 -6.17
CA TRP A 206 -1.93 9.40 -6.58
C TRP A 206 -0.86 9.75 -7.63
N PRO A 207 -1.00 10.93 -8.29
CA PRO A 207 0.00 11.47 -9.19
C PRO A 207 1.36 11.65 -8.52
N GLN A 208 2.44 11.44 -9.27
CA GLN A 208 3.80 11.57 -8.75
C GLN A 208 4.64 12.49 -9.64
N LEU A 209 5.59 13.21 -9.03
CA LEU A 209 6.52 14.09 -9.77
C LEU A 209 7.30 13.35 -10.85
N GLY A 210 7.56 12.05 -10.67
CA GLY A 210 8.25 11.26 -11.67
C GLY A 210 7.45 10.99 -12.95
N GLN A 211 6.20 11.46 -13.07
CA GLN A 211 5.47 11.52 -14.34
C GLN A 211 5.89 12.73 -15.19
N LEU A 212 6.53 13.73 -14.58
CA LEU A 212 6.98 14.92 -15.28
C LEU A 212 8.31 14.66 -15.99
N PRO A 213 8.53 15.27 -17.17
CA PRO A 213 9.78 15.13 -17.92
C PRO A 213 10.97 15.77 -17.18
N ARG A 214 10.69 16.77 -16.34
CA ARG A 214 11.64 17.38 -15.42
C ARG A 214 10.98 17.61 -14.07
N ARG A 215 11.82 17.68 -13.05
CA ARG A 215 11.37 18.12 -11.73
C ARG A 215 10.95 19.61 -11.78
N PRO A 216 9.85 19.99 -11.10
CA PRO A 216 9.52 21.39 -10.88
C PRO A 216 10.63 22.12 -10.11
N THR A 217 10.91 23.36 -10.48
CA THR A 217 11.85 24.24 -9.79
C THR A 217 11.17 25.04 -8.67
N SER A 218 9.85 25.18 -8.71
CA SER A 218 9.05 25.82 -7.65
C SER A 218 7.69 25.15 -7.44
N GLU A 219 7.05 25.39 -6.28
CA GLU A 219 5.69 24.91 -6.02
C GLU A 219 4.61 25.64 -6.84
N SER A 220 4.90 26.82 -7.38
CA SER A 220 3.96 27.52 -8.27
C SER A 220 3.72 26.76 -9.58
N GLU A 221 4.62 25.86 -9.97
CA GLU A 221 4.39 24.95 -11.10
C GLU A 221 3.43 23.81 -10.76
N LEU A 222 3.19 23.51 -9.47
CA LEU A 222 2.29 22.46 -9.01
C LEU A 222 0.84 22.97 -8.94
N THR A 223 0.32 23.41 -10.08
CA THR A 223 -1.06 23.92 -10.20
C THR A 223 -2.09 22.79 -10.10
N VAL A 224 -3.35 23.14 -9.83
CA VAL A 224 -4.46 22.19 -9.82
C VAL A 224 -4.57 21.47 -11.16
N GLU A 225 -4.48 22.21 -12.27
CA GLU A 225 -4.59 21.68 -13.63
C GLU A 225 -3.46 20.71 -13.95
N LEU A 226 -2.24 21.00 -13.46
CA LEU A 226 -1.12 20.08 -13.61
C LEU A 226 -1.42 18.75 -12.93
N VAL A 227 -1.83 18.78 -11.66
CA VAL A 227 -2.07 17.57 -10.87
C VAL A 227 -3.27 16.78 -11.42
N GLN A 228 -4.33 17.47 -11.87
CA GLN A 228 -5.46 16.85 -12.56
C GLN A 228 -5.04 16.15 -13.86
N ARG A 229 -4.20 16.79 -14.68
CA ARG A 229 -3.66 16.17 -15.91
C ARG A 229 -2.87 14.90 -15.58
N LEU A 230 -1.97 14.97 -14.59
CA LEU A 230 -1.19 13.81 -14.16
C LEU A 230 -2.08 12.67 -13.61
N ALA A 231 -3.16 13.00 -12.90
CA ALA A 231 -4.14 12.02 -12.44
C ALA A 231 -4.85 11.34 -13.60
N LYS A 232 -5.28 12.10 -14.60
CA LYS A 232 -5.94 11.58 -15.81
C LYS A 232 -5.01 10.65 -16.61
N GLU A 233 -3.76 11.04 -16.80
CA GLU A 233 -2.74 10.21 -17.48
C GLU A 233 -2.53 8.88 -16.75
N LYS A 234 -2.39 8.93 -15.42
CA LYS A 234 -2.25 7.73 -14.59
C LYS A 234 -3.48 6.85 -14.66
N ARG A 235 -4.67 7.45 -14.59
CA ARG A 235 -5.95 6.74 -14.66
C ARG A 235 -6.14 6.02 -15.98
N ALA A 236 -5.72 6.61 -17.10
CA ALA A 236 -5.81 5.96 -18.40
C ALA A 236 -5.02 4.63 -18.46
N MET A 237 -3.82 4.58 -17.86
CA MET A 237 -3.03 3.35 -17.78
C MET A 237 -3.66 2.28 -16.87
N PHE A 238 -4.39 2.71 -15.84
CA PHE A 238 -5.06 1.84 -14.88
C PHE A 238 -6.38 1.25 -15.41
N LEU A 239 -7.10 2.04 -16.21
CA LEU A 239 -8.49 1.78 -16.57
C LEU A 239 -8.68 0.49 -17.36
N GLU A 240 -7.74 0.13 -18.23
CA GLU A 240 -7.81 -1.09 -19.05
C GLU A 240 -7.83 -2.35 -18.16
N SER A 241 -6.80 -2.51 -17.32
CA SER A 241 -6.69 -3.65 -16.39
C SER A 241 -7.87 -3.69 -15.41
N PHE A 242 -8.32 -2.53 -14.90
CA PHE A 242 -9.48 -2.48 -14.01
C PHE A 242 -10.76 -2.91 -14.74
N THR A 243 -11.00 -2.43 -15.96
CA THR A 243 -12.20 -2.77 -16.74
C THR A 243 -12.23 -4.27 -17.05
N GLN A 244 -11.09 -4.86 -17.37
CA GLN A 244 -10.96 -6.31 -17.56
C GLN A 244 -11.33 -7.05 -16.28
N LEU A 245 -10.74 -6.68 -15.14
CA LEU A 245 -11.05 -7.31 -13.84
C LEU A 245 -12.52 -7.22 -13.50
N ASN A 246 -13.08 -6.02 -13.60
CA ASN A 246 -14.45 -5.76 -13.20
C ASN A 246 -15.45 -6.57 -14.05
N ARG A 247 -15.21 -6.69 -15.37
CA ARG A 247 -15.99 -7.57 -16.26
C ARG A 247 -15.86 -9.05 -15.90
N SER A 248 -14.66 -9.51 -15.57
CA SER A 248 -14.42 -10.92 -15.22
C SER A 248 -15.04 -11.35 -13.91
N TYR A 249 -15.36 -10.40 -13.02
CA TYR A 249 -15.79 -10.68 -11.64
C TYR A 249 -17.10 -10.02 -11.27
N GLU A 250 -18.04 -9.93 -12.22
CA GLU A 250 -19.43 -9.52 -11.99
C GLU A 250 -19.54 -8.26 -11.13
N ASP A 251 -18.78 -7.21 -11.48
CA ASP A 251 -18.93 -5.93 -10.80
C ASP A 251 -18.48 -5.89 -9.32
N ARG A 252 -17.72 -6.89 -8.85
CA ARG A 252 -17.23 -7.00 -7.45
C ARG A 252 -15.91 -6.26 -7.16
N VAL A 253 -15.34 -5.59 -8.15
CA VAL A 253 -14.06 -4.86 -8.02
C VAL A 253 -14.32 -3.36 -8.05
N TYR A 254 -13.91 -2.67 -6.99
CA TYR A 254 -14.12 -1.24 -6.77
C TYR A 254 -12.79 -0.50 -6.67
N VAL A 255 -12.79 0.80 -6.98
CA VAL A 255 -11.62 1.67 -6.78
C VAL A 255 -11.64 2.30 -5.40
N LEU A 256 -10.47 2.38 -4.75
CA LEU A 256 -10.23 3.35 -3.66
C LEU A 256 -9.66 4.61 -4.32
N PRO A 257 -10.42 5.72 -4.43
CA PRO A 257 -10.08 6.89 -5.26
C PRO A 257 -9.07 7.82 -4.55
N THR A 258 -7.96 7.23 -4.13
CA THR A 258 -6.85 7.92 -3.45
C THR A 258 -6.20 8.98 -4.33
N SER A 259 -6.17 8.78 -5.64
CA SER A 259 -5.70 9.77 -6.62
C SER A 259 -6.59 11.02 -6.59
N GLN A 260 -7.90 10.82 -6.69
CA GLN A 260 -8.87 11.90 -6.69
C GLN A 260 -8.85 12.69 -5.38
N ALA A 261 -8.73 12.01 -4.24
CA ALA A 261 -8.58 12.67 -2.94
C ALA A 261 -7.34 13.57 -2.87
N MET A 262 -6.22 13.14 -3.46
CA MET A 262 -5.00 13.96 -3.49
C MET A 262 -5.08 15.12 -4.49
N VAL A 263 -5.81 14.97 -5.61
CA VAL A 263 -6.13 16.09 -6.52
C VAL A 263 -6.95 17.15 -5.78
N LEU A 264 -8.01 16.74 -5.09
CA LEU A 264 -8.84 17.62 -4.27
C LEU A 264 -8.05 18.26 -3.12
N ALA A 265 -7.12 17.55 -2.48
CA ALA A 265 -6.25 18.13 -1.46
C ALA A 265 -5.37 19.26 -2.03
N VAL A 266 -4.85 19.12 -3.25
CA VAL A 266 -4.11 20.20 -3.92
C VAL A 266 -5.01 21.39 -4.22
N GLU A 267 -6.24 21.15 -4.66
CA GLU A 267 -7.23 22.19 -4.88
C GLU A 267 -7.56 22.94 -3.59
N TYR A 268 -7.85 22.23 -2.50
CA TYR A 268 -8.10 22.81 -1.19
C TYR A 268 -6.90 23.61 -0.67
N TYR A 269 -5.68 23.12 -0.92
CA TYR A 269 -4.46 23.85 -0.56
C TYR A 269 -4.39 25.22 -1.26
N HIS A 270 -4.59 25.26 -2.58
CA HIS A 270 -4.58 26.52 -3.35
C HIS A 270 -5.71 27.47 -2.95
N GLN A 271 -6.83 26.93 -2.46
CA GLN A 271 -7.95 27.70 -1.90
C GLN A 271 -7.73 28.16 -0.45
N GLY A 272 -6.62 27.80 0.20
CA GLY A 272 -6.34 28.11 1.59
C GLY A 272 -7.19 27.34 2.61
N LYS A 273 -7.78 26.20 2.19
CA LYS A 273 -8.71 25.38 2.99
C LYS A 273 -8.06 24.21 3.72
N LEU A 274 -6.73 24.11 3.71
CA LEU A 274 -5.96 23.10 4.46
C LEU A 274 -5.15 23.76 5.60
N PRO A 275 -5.76 24.00 6.77
CA PRO A 275 -5.09 24.70 7.86
C PRO A 275 -3.83 23.96 8.31
N GLY A 276 -2.75 24.73 8.50
CA GLY A 276 -1.46 24.21 8.95
C GLY A 276 -0.62 23.51 7.87
N VAL A 277 -1.18 23.18 6.70
CA VAL A 277 -0.41 22.70 5.53
C VAL A 277 0.32 23.88 4.91
N GLN A 278 1.62 23.72 4.67
CA GLN A 278 2.55 24.79 4.28
C GLN A 278 3.05 24.67 2.83
N GLY A 279 2.83 23.53 2.20
CA GLY A 279 3.35 23.22 0.87
C GLY A 279 2.61 22.07 0.22
N ILE A 280 2.83 21.91 -1.07
CA ILE A 280 2.32 20.78 -1.83
C ILE A 280 3.35 19.64 -1.75
N HIS A 281 4.61 19.94 -2.00
CA HIS A 281 5.64 18.91 -2.12
C HIS A 281 6.93 19.34 -1.43
N LYS A 282 7.29 18.68 -0.33
CA LYS A 282 8.48 19.01 0.47
C LYS A 282 9.75 18.99 -0.36
N ALA A 283 9.86 18.05 -1.28
CA ALA A 283 11.04 17.97 -2.13
C ALA A 283 11.06 19.06 -3.23
N VAL A 284 10.05 19.92 -3.37
CA VAL A 284 10.08 21.10 -4.25
C VAL A 284 10.16 22.37 -3.39
N GLY A 285 9.20 22.59 -2.50
CA GLY A 285 9.12 23.81 -1.67
C GLY A 285 9.89 23.79 -0.35
N GLY A 286 10.44 22.64 0.06
CA GLY A 286 11.23 22.50 1.28
C GLY A 286 10.43 22.52 2.59
N LYS A 287 9.11 22.68 2.55
CA LYS A 287 8.25 22.80 3.73
C LYS A 287 7.97 21.44 4.37
N GLU A 288 8.11 21.34 5.69
CA GLU A 288 7.90 20.09 6.42
C GLU A 288 6.45 19.61 6.37
N ARG A 289 5.50 20.54 6.49
CA ARG A 289 4.05 20.27 6.45
C ARG A 289 3.53 20.33 5.02
N SER A 290 4.08 19.49 4.15
CA SER A 290 3.65 19.40 2.75
C SER A 290 2.73 18.19 2.52
N LEU A 291 1.88 18.21 1.48
CA LEU A 291 1.07 17.04 1.10
C LEU A 291 1.91 15.79 0.80
N TRP A 292 3.06 15.97 0.15
CA TRP A 292 4.05 14.92 -0.12
C TRP A 292 5.40 15.21 0.52
N ARG A 293 6.03 14.20 1.15
CA ARG A 293 7.30 14.38 1.88
C ARG A 293 8.57 14.10 1.08
N ASP A 294 8.48 13.35 -0.01
CA ASP A 294 9.66 12.92 -0.77
C ASP A 294 9.39 12.78 -2.27
N GLN A 295 10.45 12.59 -3.05
CA GLN A 295 10.40 12.48 -4.52
C GLN A 295 9.64 11.25 -5.02
N LEU A 296 9.48 10.22 -4.18
CA LEU A 296 8.68 9.05 -4.53
C LEU A 296 7.20 9.38 -4.48
N GLY A 297 6.81 10.36 -3.66
CA GLY A 297 5.42 10.75 -3.46
C GLY A 297 4.81 10.11 -2.24
N HIS A 298 5.57 9.76 -1.20
CA HIS A 298 4.94 9.37 0.07
C HIS A 298 4.18 10.57 0.67
N LEU A 299 3.06 10.26 1.33
CA LEU A 299 2.28 11.26 2.07
C LEU A 299 3.15 11.99 3.11
N GLY A 300 2.88 13.28 3.23
CA GLY A 300 3.42 14.16 4.25
C GLY A 300 3.03 13.75 5.65
N ARG A 301 3.80 14.22 6.63
CA ARG A 301 3.42 14.09 8.04
C ARG A 301 2.05 14.76 8.25
N GLY A 302 1.15 14.04 8.89
CA GLY A 302 -0.19 14.53 9.22
C GLY A 302 -1.21 14.37 8.10
N ILE A 303 -0.82 13.85 6.93
CA ILE A 303 -1.71 13.66 5.77
C ILE A 303 -2.27 12.23 5.73
N GLU A 304 -1.70 11.32 6.52
CA GLU A 304 -2.03 9.88 6.54
C GLU A 304 -3.51 9.59 6.82
N ALA A 305 -4.19 10.46 7.56
CA ALA A 305 -5.61 10.31 7.87
C ALA A 305 -6.50 10.41 6.63
N LEU A 306 -6.12 11.23 5.64
CA LEU A 306 -6.90 11.40 4.41
C LEU A 306 -7.07 10.06 3.65
N GLU A 307 -6.00 9.28 3.51
CA GLU A 307 -6.08 7.96 2.88
C GLU A 307 -6.98 7.00 3.66
N GLY A 308 -6.89 7.02 4.99
CA GLY A 308 -7.77 6.23 5.86
C GLY A 308 -9.24 6.60 5.71
N TYR A 309 -9.55 7.89 5.56
CA TYR A 309 -10.90 8.36 5.33
C TYR A 309 -11.42 7.95 3.95
N VAL A 310 -10.59 7.95 2.91
CA VAL A 310 -10.97 7.40 1.59
C VAL A 310 -11.29 5.92 1.69
N PHE A 311 -10.48 5.16 2.43
CA PHE A 311 -10.73 3.73 2.65
C PHE A 311 -12.06 3.54 3.40
N TYR A 312 -12.26 4.25 4.50
CA TYR A 312 -13.52 4.20 5.25
C TYR A 312 -14.71 4.53 4.36
N ALA A 313 -14.66 5.65 3.63
CA ALA A 313 -15.76 6.10 2.78
C ALA A 313 -16.10 5.07 1.69
N ALA A 314 -15.10 4.46 1.07
CA ALA A 314 -15.29 3.46 0.03
C ALA A 314 -15.80 2.11 0.57
N LEU A 315 -15.24 1.63 1.68
CA LEU A 315 -15.59 0.32 2.24
C LEU A 315 -16.93 0.35 2.98
N TYR A 316 -17.16 1.39 3.79
CA TYR A 316 -18.36 1.52 4.60
C TYR A 316 -19.46 2.30 3.88
N ARG A 317 -19.18 2.84 2.68
CA ARG A 317 -20.15 3.58 1.85
C ARG A 317 -20.83 4.71 2.63
N ARG A 318 -20.06 5.42 3.47
CA ARG A 318 -20.55 6.45 4.39
C ARG A 318 -19.55 7.59 4.52
N SER A 319 -20.04 8.82 4.63
CA SER A 319 -19.17 9.96 4.83
C SER A 319 -18.49 9.89 6.20
N PRO A 320 -17.16 10.08 6.27
CA PRO A 320 -16.45 10.23 7.53
C PRO A 320 -16.79 11.57 8.24
N GLU A 321 -17.50 12.50 7.58
CA GLU A 321 -18.05 13.71 8.23
C GLU A 321 -19.12 13.39 9.28
N LEU A 322 -19.72 12.20 9.23
CA LEU A 322 -20.71 11.74 10.21
C LEU A 322 -20.08 11.29 11.55
N ILE A 323 -18.75 11.17 11.62
CA ILE A 323 -18.05 10.77 12.83
C ILE A 323 -17.92 12.01 13.73
N ASP A 324 -18.53 12.02 14.90
CA ASP A 324 -18.47 13.13 15.86
C ASP A 324 -17.20 13.11 16.73
N LYS A 325 -16.56 11.94 16.86
CA LYS A 325 -15.40 11.73 17.73
C LYS A 325 -14.11 12.35 17.18
N ASN A 326 -13.26 12.78 18.13
CA ASN A 326 -11.86 13.10 17.89
C ASN A 326 -11.02 11.80 17.84
N ILE A 327 -10.74 11.34 16.62
CA ILE A 327 -10.14 10.02 16.35
C ILE A 327 -8.67 9.94 16.79
N PHE A 328 -7.95 11.06 16.69
CA PHE A 328 -6.49 11.11 16.84
C PHE A 328 -6.02 11.97 18.01
N GLY A 329 -6.93 12.41 18.89
CA GLY A 329 -6.61 13.26 20.05
C GLY A 329 -6.08 14.63 19.64
N LEU A 330 -6.59 15.18 18.54
CA LEU A 330 -6.16 16.46 17.97
C LEU A 330 -6.69 17.63 18.79
N THR A 331 -5.97 18.74 18.78
CA THR A 331 -6.44 20.03 19.31
C THR A 331 -6.37 21.08 18.20
N ASP A 332 -7.03 22.21 18.39
CA ASP A 332 -7.06 23.28 17.38
C ASP A 332 -5.63 23.84 17.13
N ASP A 333 -4.79 23.86 18.17
CA ASP A 333 -3.40 24.30 18.09
C ASP A 333 -2.40 23.22 17.61
N SER A 334 -2.84 21.97 17.41
CA SER A 334 -1.95 20.89 16.99
C SER A 334 -1.78 20.81 15.46
N TYR A 335 -0.82 19.99 15.01
CA TYR A 335 -0.72 19.61 13.60
C TYR A 335 -0.62 18.07 13.46
N PRO A 336 -1.61 17.41 12.82
CA PRO A 336 -2.87 17.96 12.30
C PRO A 336 -3.75 18.66 13.35
N SER A 337 -4.56 19.64 12.94
CA SER A 337 -5.59 20.26 13.79
C SER A 337 -6.95 19.59 13.59
N VAL A 338 -7.93 19.91 14.42
CA VAL A 338 -9.33 19.44 14.26
C VAL A 338 -9.93 19.91 12.93
N GLU A 339 -9.63 21.15 12.51
CA GLU A 339 -10.09 21.72 11.24
C GLU A 339 -9.47 21.02 10.04
N LEU A 340 -8.18 20.67 10.12
CA LEU A 340 -7.52 19.92 9.05
C LEU A 340 -8.13 18.52 8.91
N ASP A 341 -8.42 17.87 10.03
CA ASP A 341 -9.10 16.57 10.06
C ASP A 341 -10.50 16.65 9.42
N LYS A 342 -11.29 17.67 9.76
CA LYS A 342 -12.60 17.93 9.12
C LYS A 342 -12.47 18.14 7.61
N ALA A 343 -11.47 18.88 7.16
CA ALA A 343 -11.20 19.07 5.73
C ALA A 343 -10.89 17.74 5.03
N PHE A 344 -10.08 16.86 5.65
CA PHE A 344 -9.79 15.54 5.08
C PHE A 344 -11.00 14.64 4.97
N ARG A 345 -11.91 14.66 5.96
CA ARG A 345 -13.15 13.89 5.91
C ARG A 345 -14.02 14.31 4.73
N LYS A 346 -14.18 15.62 4.54
CA LYS A 346 -14.90 16.19 3.42
C LYS A 346 -14.27 15.82 2.07
N ILE A 347 -12.94 15.99 1.94
CA ILE A 347 -12.21 15.61 0.71
C ILE A 347 -12.41 14.12 0.40
N ALA A 348 -12.36 13.24 1.40
CA ALA A 348 -12.56 11.81 1.20
C ALA A 348 -13.98 11.48 0.68
N TRP A 349 -15.01 12.15 1.21
CA TRP A 349 -16.38 11.97 0.73
C TRP A 349 -16.56 12.49 -0.71
N GLU A 350 -16.06 13.69 -0.99
CA GLU A 350 -16.05 14.26 -2.34
C GLU A 350 -15.29 13.37 -3.35
N ALA A 351 -14.19 12.74 -2.93
CA ALA A 351 -13.42 11.84 -3.77
C ALA A 351 -14.20 10.58 -4.16
N VAL A 352 -14.92 9.95 -3.23
CA VAL A 352 -15.71 8.75 -3.55
C VAL A 352 -16.96 9.03 -4.36
N LEU A 353 -17.57 10.21 -4.20
CA LEU A 353 -18.71 10.64 -5.01
C LEU A 353 -18.32 11.04 -6.43
N SER A 354 -17.11 11.58 -6.61
CA SER A 354 -16.64 12.05 -7.93
C SER A 354 -15.97 10.96 -8.78
N ASP A 355 -15.58 9.82 -8.19
CA ASP A 355 -15.01 8.70 -8.94
C ASP A 355 -16.08 7.64 -9.27
N PRO A 356 -16.50 7.48 -10.54
CA PRO A 356 -17.53 6.51 -10.92
C PRO A 356 -17.14 5.06 -10.67
N LEU A 357 -15.84 4.73 -10.53
CA LEU A 357 -15.38 3.37 -10.23
C LEU A 357 -15.36 3.06 -8.73
N ALA A 358 -15.58 4.06 -7.87
CA ALA A 358 -15.90 3.84 -6.46
C ALA A 358 -17.37 3.41 -6.26
N ARG A 359 -18.26 3.73 -7.23
CA ARG A 359 -19.68 3.35 -7.26
C ARG A 359 -20.45 3.78 -6.02
N ILE A 360 -20.22 5.01 -5.58
CA ILE A 360 -20.91 5.63 -4.46
C ILE A 360 -21.68 6.84 -4.99
N THR A 361 -22.96 6.89 -4.66
CA THR A 361 -23.88 8.01 -4.92
C THR A 361 -24.58 8.37 -3.63
N ASP A 362 -24.90 9.65 -3.45
CA ASP A 362 -25.54 10.21 -2.25
C ASP A 362 -26.60 11.21 -2.74
N SER A 363 -27.67 10.65 -3.30
CA SER A 363 -28.69 11.36 -4.06
C SER A 363 -29.67 12.08 -3.13
N ASP A 364 -29.87 11.56 -1.92
CA ASP A 364 -30.71 12.17 -0.89
C ASP A 364 -29.93 13.14 0.03
N GLY A 365 -28.59 13.11 -0.02
CA GLY A 365 -27.71 14.02 0.70
C GLY A 365 -27.56 13.68 2.19
N ASP A 366 -27.97 12.48 2.61
CA ASP A 366 -27.86 12.02 4.01
C ASP A 366 -26.42 11.59 4.38
N ARG A 367 -25.51 11.58 3.40
CA ARG A 367 -24.10 11.23 3.52
C ARG A 367 -23.85 9.75 3.78
N ILE A 368 -24.79 8.92 3.35
CA ILE A 368 -24.74 7.46 3.25
C ILE A 368 -24.97 7.14 1.77
N ALA A 369 -24.30 6.12 1.24
CA ALA A 369 -24.49 5.80 -0.17
C ALA A 369 -25.87 5.16 -0.42
N ASP A 370 -26.54 5.58 -1.50
CA ASP A 370 -27.78 4.95 -2.00
C ASP A 370 -27.58 3.51 -2.50
#